data_AF-A0A9X9PVL9-F1
#
_entry.id   AF-A0A9X9PVL9-F1
#
_cell.length_a   1.000
_cell.length_b   1.000
_cell.length_c   1.000
_cell.angle_alpha   90.00
_cell.angle_beta   90.00
_cell.angle_gamma   90.00
#
_symmetry.space_group_name_H-M   'P 1'
#
loop_
_entity.id
_entity.type
_entity.pdbx_description
1 polymer ?
#
loop_
_entity_poly.entity_id
_entity_poly.type
_entity_poly.pdbx_seq_one_letter_code
_entity_poly.pdbx_strand_id
1 'polypeptide(L)'
;MNMASVRCKLARYLEDLEDADFKKFKMHLQDYPSQKGCRPLPRSQTEKADHMDLATLMIDFNGEEKAWAMAVWIFAAINRRDLYEKAKRDAPEWDNVHVVCREESLEEEWMGLLGYLTRISICKKRKDYCKKYKKHVRSRFQCIKDRNARLGESVNLNKRYTRLRLVKEHQSQQEREHELLAIGRTSARTLDSPVSSLNMELLFEPDDQHSEPVHTVVFQGAAGIGKTILARKIMLDWASEKIYQDRFDYLFYIHCREVSLGTRRSLGDLIISCCPDPNPPIYKIVSKPSRILFLMDGFDELQGAFDEHTETLCTNWQKVERGDILLSSLIRKRLLPEASLLITTRPVALEKLQHLLDRPRHVEILGFSEAKRKEYFFKYFSDEQQATEAFRLIQENEILFTMCFIPLVCWIVCTGLKQQMDSGKSLAQTSKTTTAVYVFFLSSLLQSHGENQKRQVSANIRGLCSLAADGIWNQKILFEECDLR
;
A
#
# COMPACT_ATOMS: atom_id res chain seq x y z
N MET A 1 9.26 -48.93 8.68
CA MET A 1 10.34 -48.65 9.64
C MET A 1 9.71 -47.90 10.80
N ASN A 2 9.72 -48.47 12.01
CA ASN A 2 8.91 -48.04 13.15
C ASN A 2 9.07 -46.53 13.43
N MET A 3 8.04 -45.72 13.25
CA MET A 3 8.02 -44.33 13.72
C MET A 3 8.04 -44.37 15.25
N ALA A 4 9.22 -44.28 15.85
CA ALA A 4 9.33 -44.11 17.29
C ALA A 4 8.59 -42.81 17.67
N SER A 5 7.54 -42.95 18.49
CA SER A 5 6.76 -41.82 19.04
C SER A 5 7.70 -40.76 19.62
N VAL A 6 7.37 -39.47 19.43
CA VAL A 6 8.16 -38.32 19.92
C VAL A 6 8.48 -38.47 21.41
N ARG A 7 7.54 -39.01 22.18
CA ARG A 7 7.72 -39.37 23.60
C ARG A 7 8.89 -40.33 23.82
N CYS A 8 8.95 -41.43 23.07
CA CYS A 8 10.03 -42.41 23.19
C CYS A 8 11.37 -41.86 22.73
N LYS A 9 11.38 -40.97 21.73
CA LYS A 9 12.60 -40.27 21.32
C LYS A 9 13.08 -39.35 22.44
N LEU A 10 12.18 -38.54 22.99
CA LEU A 10 12.50 -37.59 24.05
C LEU A 10 13.05 -38.29 25.30
N ALA A 11 12.42 -39.40 25.72
CA ALA A 11 12.90 -40.20 26.85
C ALA A 11 14.34 -40.70 26.66
N ARG A 12 14.71 -41.17 25.46
CA ARG A 12 16.09 -41.60 25.15
C ARG A 12 17.11 -40.47 25.29
N TYR A 13 16.76 -39.26 24.86
CA TYR A 13 17.62 -38.10 25.05
C TYR A 13 17.78 -37.71 26.51
N LEU A 14 16.76 -37.96 27.34
CA LEU A 14 16.82 -37.75 28.78
C LEU A 14 17.65 -38.85 29.46
N GLU A 15 17.58 -40.11 29.00
CA GLU A 15 18.42 -41.22 29.48
C GLU A 15 19.92 -41.02 29.17
N ASP A 16 20.25 -40.31 28.09
CA ASP A 16 21.63 -39.94 27.76
C ASP A 16 22.20 -38.84 28.69
N LEU A 17 21.42 -38.34 29.66
CA LEU A 17 21.89 -37.38 30.69
C LEU A 17 22.46 -38.11 31.91
N GLU A 18 23.60 -37.64 32.40
CA GLU A 18 24.12 -38.05 33.71
C GLU A 18 23.23 -37.49 34.83
N ASP A 19 23.21 -38.11 36.01
CA ASP A 19 22.35 -37.72 37.14
C ASP A 19 22.45 -36.22 37.50
N ALA A 20 23.65 -35.65 37.44
CA ALA A 20 23.89 -34.25 37.71
C ALA A 20 23.23 -33.33 36.65
N ASP A 21 23.29 -33.72 35.39
CA ASP A 21 22.71 -32.96 34.28
C ASP A 21 21.20 -33.18 34.17
N PHE A 22 20.70 -34.37 34.50
CA PHE A 22 19.27 -34.64 34.61
C PHE A 22 18.62 -33.82 35.73
N LYS A 23 19.32 -33.63 36.85
CA LYS A 23 18.86 -32.74 37.93
C LYS A 23 18.80 -31.28 37.48
N LYS A 24 19.81 -30.79 36.74
CA LYS A 24 19.79 -29.44 36.15
C LYS A 24 18.67 -29.31 35.12
N PHE A 25 18.45 -30.34 34.31
CA PHE A 25 17.40 -30.37 33.30
C PHE A 25 16.01 -30.19 33.94
N LYS A 26 15.72 -30.93 35.01
CA LYS A 26 14.49 -30.78 35.80
C LYS A 26 14.31 -29.38 36.39
N MET A 27 15.39 -28.77 36.88
CA MET A 27 15.37 -27.39 37.41
C MET A 27 14.99 -26.39 36.31
N HIS A 28 15.58 -26.50 35.12
CA HIS A 28 15.26 -25.62 33.99
C HIS A 28 13.83 -25.80 33.44
N LEU A 29 13.19 -26.96 33.64
CA LEU A 29 11.78 -27.14 33.31
C LEU A 29 10.84 -26.39 34.27
N GLN A 30 11.25 -26.23 35.52
CA GLN A 30 10.49 -25.49 36.54
C GLN A 30 10.58 -23.98 36.29
N ASP A 31 11.76 -23.52 35.86
CA ASP A 31 12.05 -22.10 35.60
C ASP A 31 11.90 -21.73 34.11
N TYR A 32 11.23 -22.56 33.31
CA TYR A 32 11.15 -22.36 31.87
C TYR A 32 10.39 -21.06 31.53
N PRO A 33 10.94 -20.16 30.71
CA PRO A 33 10.34 -18.85 30.47
C PRO A 33 8.98 -18.95 29.76
N SER A 34 7.94 -18.37 30.37
CA SER A 34 6.54 -18.40 29.88
C SER A 34 6.29 -17.66 28.56
N GLN A 35 7.31 -17.04 27.96
CA GLN A 35 7.20 -16.04 26.87
C GLN A 35 6.84 -16.61 25.48
N LYS A 36 6.49 -17.91 25.36
CA LYS A 36 6.16 -18.55 24.06
C LYS A 36 4.94 -19.48 24.10
N GLY A 37 4.08 -19.32 25.10
CA GLY A 37 2.93 -20.21 25.28
C GLY A 37 3.31 -21.63 25.72
N CYS A 38 4.51 -21.79 26.29
CA CYS A 38 4.91 -22.96 27.08
C CYS A 38 4.64 -22.66 28.55
N ARG A 39 4.14 -23.66 29.29
CA ARG A 39 3.89 -23.61 30.72
C ARG A 39 5.07 -24.26 31.45
N PRO A 40 5.69 -23.60 32.44
CA PRO A 40 6.68 -24.24 33.30
C PRO A 40 6.05 -25.42 34.05
N LEU A 41 6.81 -26.48 34.24
CA LEU A 41 6.29 -27.69 34.89
C LEU A 41 6.40 -27.56 36.41
N PRO A 42 5.32 -27.87 37.18
CA PRO A 42 5.35 -27.79 38.64
C PRO A 42 6.44 -28.67 39.26
N ARG A 43 7.17 -28.12 40.24
CA ARG A 43 8.22 -28.84 40.99
C ARG A 43 7.72 -30.13 41.63
N SER A 44 6.49 -30.14 42.14
CA SER A 44 5.87 -31.30 42.78
C SER A 44 5.75 -32.53 41.88
N GLN A 45 5.72 -32.34 40.55
CA GLN A 45 5.58 -33.41 39.56
C GLN A 45 6.92 -33.79 38.91
N THR A 46 7.84 -32.84 38.74
CA THR A 46 9.13 -33.08 38.06
C THR A 46 10.22 -33.66 38.96
N GLU A 47 10.15 -33.41 40.27
CA GLU A 47 11.19 -33.83 41.22
C GLU A 47 11.29 -35.36 41.34
N LYS A 48 10.14 -36.07 41.30
CA LYS A 48 10.04 -37.53 41.43
C LYS A 48 9.95 -38.30 40.10
N ALA A 49 9.80 -37.61 38.97
CA ALA A 49 9.62 -38.25 37.65
C ALA A 49 10.92 -38.93 37.18
N ASP A 50 10.83 -40.14 36.64
CA ASP A 50 11.92 -40.76 35.89
C ASP A 50 12.03 -40.17 34.47
N HIS A 51 12.96 -40.66 33.63
CA HIS A 51 13.18 -40.13 32.28
C HIS A 51 11.95 -40.25 31.39
N MET A 52 11.15 -41.32 31.54
CA MET A 52 9.98 -41.59 30.71
C MET A 52 8.75 -40.80 31.20
N ASP A 53 8.59 -40.72 32.51
CA ASP A 53 7.56 -39.90 33.16
C ASP A 53 7.78 -38.42 32.85
N LEU A 54 9.04 -37.96 32.86
CA LEU A 54 9.37 -36.57 32.55
C LEU A 54 9.08 -36.24 31.08
N ALA A 55 9.43 -37.13 30.14
CA ALA A 55 9.09 -36.95 28.74
C ALA A 55 7.57 -36.89 28.51
N THR A 56 6.80 -37.72 29.23
CA THR A 56 5.33 -37.72 29.17
C THR A 56 4.77 -36.40 29.72
N LEU A 57 5.23 -35.98 30.91
CA LEU A 57 4.82 -34.72 31.53
C LEU A 57 5.11 -33.50 30.64
N MET A 58 6.26 -33.46 29.98
CA MET A 58 6.62 -32.36 29.07
C MET A 58 5.63 -32.27 27.90
N ILE A 59 5.24 -33.42 27.33
CA ILE A 59 4.29 -33.48 26.22
C ILE A 59 2.87 -33.17 26.68
N ASP A 60 2.43 -33.67 27.83
CA ASP A 60 1.08 -33.43 28.34
C ASP A 60 0.84 -31.95 28.68
N PHE A 61 1.86 -31.26 29.22
CA PHE A 61 1.73 -29.85 29.58
C PHE A 61 1.85 -28.88 28.39
N ASN A 62 2.60 -29.26 27.35
CA ASN A 62 3.02 -28.31 26.30
C ASN A 62 2.75 -28.78 24.87
N GLY A 63 2.44 -30.05 24.65
CA GLY A 63 2.37 -30.68 23.33
C GLY A 63 3.74 -31.11 22.80
N GLU A 64 3.75 -32.04 21.84
CA GLU A 64 4.98 -32.71 21.36
C GLU A 64 6.03 -31.75 20.79
N GLU A 65 5.62 -30.79 19.96
CA GLU A 65 6.52 -29.83 19.32
C GLU A 65 7.20 -28.91 20.35
N LYS A 66 6.42 -28.37 21.28
CA LYS A 66 6.94 -27.48 22.33
C LYS A 66 7.79 -28.25 23.33
N ALA A 67 7.39 -29.47 23.70
CA ALA A 67 8.19 -30.33 24.57
C ALA A 67 9.58 -30.62 23.95
N TRP A 68 9.63 -30.92 22.65
CA TRP A 68 10.89 -31.10 21.94
C TRP A 68 11.74 -29.83 21.94
N ALA A 69 11.14 -28.69 21.61
CA ALA A 69 11.83 -27.39 21.62
C ALA A 69 12.37 -27.02 23.01
N MET A 70 11.61 -27.30 24.07
CA MET A 70 12.02 -27.10 25.46
C MET A 70 13.24 -27.97 25.78
N ALA A 71 13.23 -29.26 25.43
CA ALA A 71 14.37 -30.14 25.68
C ALA A 71 15.63 -29.69 24.94
N VAL A 72 15.51 -29.32 23.67
CA VAL A 72 16.64 -28.77 22.88
C VAL A 72 17.21 -27.51 23.54
N TRP A 73 16.35 -26.60 24.00
CA TRP A 73 16.81 -25.39 24.70
C TRP A 73 17.54 -25.73 26.01
N ILE A 74 16.99 -26.66 26.79
CA ILE A 74 17.58 -27.04 28.08
C ILE A 74 18.90 -27.80 27.90
N PHE A 75 19.04 -28.67 26.88
CA PHE A 75 20.33 -29.31 26.58
C PHE A 75 21.44 -28.27 26.33
N ALA A 76 21.11 -27.18 25.64
CA ALA A 76 22.03 -26.06 25.48
C ALA A 76 22.30 -25.36 26.82
N ALA A 77 21.28 -25.11 27.64
CA ALA A 77 21.40 -24.43 28.94
C ALA A 77 22.26 -25.21 29.95
N ILE A 78 22.22 -26.54 29.93
CA ILE A 78 23.03 -27.40 30.81
C ILE A 78 24.39 -27.77 30.20
N ASN A 79 24.77 -27.15 29.07
CA ASN A 79 26.03 -27.36 28.35
C ASN A 79 26.24 -28.78 27.76
N ARG A 80 25.16 -29.52 27.50
CA ARG A 80 25.18 -30.81 26.77
C ARG A 80 25.06 -30.59 25.25
N ARG A 81 26.15 -30.07 24.66
CA ARG A 81 26.21 -29.73 23.22
C ARG A 81 26.06 -30.95 22.31
N ASP A 82 26.54 -32.10 22.77
CA ASP A 82 26.40 -33.39 22.10
C ASP A 82 24.92 -33.74 21.87
N LEU A 83 24.09 -33.62 22.90
CA LEU A 83 22.64 -33.88 22.82
C LEU A 83 21.89 -32.77 22.09
N TYR A 84 22.29 -31.51 22.29
CA TYR A 84 21.71 -30.38 21.56
C TYR A 84 21.82 -30.55 20.03
N GLU A 85 23.02 -30.84 19.52
CA GLU A 85 23.26 -30.99 18.07
C GLU A 85 22.68 -32.28 17.50
N LYS A 86 22.59 -33.33 18.31
CA LYS A 86 21.95 -34.60 17.93
C LYS A 86 20.43 -34.42 17.85
N ALA A 87 19.80 -33.80 18.86
CA ALA A 87 18.35 -33.55 18.91
C ALA A 87 17.86 -32.57 17.83
N LYS A 88 18.71 -31.63 17.41
CA LYS A 88 18.40 -30.69 16.32
C LYS A 88 18.44 -31.36 14.94
N ARG A 89 19.31 -32.36 14.75
CA ARG A 89 19.37 -33.17 13.53
C ARG A 89 18.24 -34.19 13.46
N ASP A 90 17.85 -34.76 14.60
CA ASP A 90 16.82 -35.79 14.70
C ASP A 90 15.40 -35.22 14.90
N ALA A 91 15.22 -33.92 14.67
CA ALA A 91 13.97 -33.22 14.84
C ALA A 91 12.84 -33.90 14.03
N PRO A 92 11.73 -34.31 14.67
CA PRO A 92 10.55 -34.84 13.98
C PRO A 92 10.07 -33.91 12.85
N GLU A 93 9.57 -34.44 11.74
CA GLU A 93 8.93 -33.61 10.71
C GLU A 93 7.53 -33.21 11.18
N TRP A 94 7.34 -31.94 11.54
CA TRP A 94 6.02 -31.38 11.86
C TRP A 94 5.42 -30.76 10.59
N ASP A 95 4.22 -31.21 10.20
CA ASP A 95 3.48 -30.63 9.08
C ASP A 95 3.10 -29.17 9.38
N ASN A 96 3.90 -28.25 8.86
CA ASN A 96 3.65 -26.83 8.61
C ASN A 96 3.34 -25.86 9.79
N VAL A 97 4.08 -24.75 9.75
CA VAL A 97 3.88 -23.43 10.39
C VAL A 97 4.08 -23.35 11.91
N HIS A 98 5.30 -22.99 12.33
CA HIS A 98 5.61 -21.84 13.21
C HIS A 98 7.10 -21.86 13.62
N VAL A 99 7.85 -20.80 13.32
CA VAL A 99 9.15 -20.55 13.99
C VAL A 99 9.15 -19.10 14.45
N VAL A 100 9.13 -18.90 15.78
CA VAL A 100 9.41 -17.61 16.39
C VAL A 100 10.74 -17.66 17.14
N CYS A 101 11.62 -16.82 16.60
CA CYS A 101 12.59 -15.91 17.19
C CYS A 101 13.22 -16.22 18.56
N ARG A 102 14.53 -16.03 18.53
CA ARG A 102 15.53 -15.99 19.59
C ARG A 102 15.73 -14.51 19.97
N GLU A 103 15.82 -14.22 21.26
CA GLU A 103 16.51 -13.04 21.84
C GLU A 103 17.42 -13.63 22.93
N GLU A 104 18.74 -13.64 22.76
CA GLU A 104 19.70 -12.56 23.08
C GLU A 104 19.69 -12.17 24.56
N SER A 105 20.61 -12.77 25.33
CA SER A 105 21.55 -12.03 26.18
C SER A 105 22.71 -12.96 26.61
N LEU A 106 23.93 -12.41 26.58
CA LEU A 106 25.19 -12.94 27.10
C LEU A 106 25.84 -14.11 26.34
N GLU A 107 26.54 -13.79 25.24
CA GLU A 107 27.80 -14.44 24.82
C GLU A 107 28.41 -13.60 23.67
N GLU A 108 29.02 -12.46 24.02
CA GLU A 108 29.51 -11.45 23.06
C GLU A 108 30.81 -11.80 22.33
N GLU A 109 31.45 -12.95 22.57
CA GLU A 109 32.74 -13.26 21.91
C GLU A 109 32.72 -14.41 20.91
N TRP A 110 31.67 -15.25 20.86
CA TRP A 110 31.60 -16.40 19.92
C TRP A 110 30.55 -16.26 18.81
N MET A 111 29.81 -15.15 18.75
CA MET A 111 28.77 -14.88 17.74
C MET A 111 29.30 -14.31 16.41
N GLY A 112 30.62 -14.23 16.22
CA GLY A 112 31.24 -13.56 15.08
C GLY A 112 30.89 -14.15 13.71
N LEU A 113 30.89 -15.48 13.55
CA LEU A 113 30.75 -16.11 12.23
C LEU A 113 29.35 -16.69 11.98
N LEU A 114 28.76 -17.40 12.96
CA LEU A 114 27.42 -17.97 12.81
C LEU A 114 26.32 -16.89 12.87
N GLY A 115 26.48 -15.89 13.74
CA GLY A 115 25.62 -14.71 13.80
C GLY A 115 25.72 -13.87 12.53
N TYR A 116 26.92 -13.67 12.02
CA TYR A 116 27.17 -13.00 10.73
C TYR A 116 26.59 -13.77 9.54
N LEU A 117 26.80 -15.09 9.45
CA LEU A 117 26.23 -15.93 8.38
C LEU A 117 24.70 -16.01 8.46
N THR A 118 24.12 -16.05 9.67
CA THR A 118 22.66 -16.00 9.87
C THR A 118 22.10 -14.65 9.47
N ARG A 119 22.76 -13.54 9.86
CA ARG A 119 22.41 -12.19 9.41
C ARG A 119 22.55 -12.05 7.89
N ILE A 120 23.61 -12.58 7.27
CA ILE A 120 23.76 -12.64 5.81
C ILE A 120 22.63 -13.43 5.17
N SER A 121 22.30 -14.61 5.69
CA SER A 121 21.22 -15.46 5.16
C SER A 121 19.85 -14.77 5.27
N ILE A 122 19.56 -14.11 6.39
CA ILE A 122 18.34 -13.33 6.59
C ILE A 122 18.32 -12.09 5.68
N CYS A 123 19.44 -11.38 5.57
CA CYS A 123 19.60 -10.23 4.67
C CYS A 123 19.47 -10.64 3.21
N LYS A 124 19.99 -11.81 2.82
CA LYS A 124 19.86 -12.38 1.48
C LYS A 124 18.40 -12.72 1.19
N LYS A 125 17.74 -13.48 2.07
CA LYS A 125 16.30 -13.79 1.97
C LYS A 125 15.41 -12.53 1.93
N ARG A 126 15.74 -11.48 2.70
CA ARG A 126 15.04 -10.18 2.68
C ARG A 126 15.27 -9.46 1.35
N LYS A 127 16.51 -9.39 0.86
CA LYS A 127 16.84 -8.80 -0.45
C LYS A 127 16.16 -9.55 -1.59
N ASP A 128 16.09 -10.88 -1.51
CA ASP A 128 15.42 -11.72 -2.50
C ASP A 128 13.90 -11.46 -2.53
N TYR A 129 13.27 -11.36 -1.35
CA TYR A 129 11.84 -11.01 -1.25
C TYR A 129 11.55 -9.58 -1.74
N CYS A 130 12.37 -8.59 -1.35
CA CYS A 130 12.22 -7.21 -1.81
C CYS A 130 12.29 -7.12 -3.35
N LYS A 131 13.22 -7.82 -4.00
CA LYS A 131 13.29 -7.91 -5.46
C LYS A 131 12.03 -8.53 -6.06
N LYS A 132 11.54 -9.64 -5.48
CA LYS A 132 10.29 -10.28 -5.92
C LYS A 132 9.09 -9.34 -5.78
N TYR A 133 9.01 -8.63 -4.66
CA TYR A 133 7.97 -7.64 -4.38
C TYR A 133 8.01 -6.48 -5.39
N LYS A 134 9.17 -5.87 -5.62
CA LYS A 134 9.34 -4.81 -6.63
C LYS A 134 8.92 -5.28 -8.04
N LYS A 135 9.25 -6.53 -8.43
CA LYS A 135 8.78 -7.11 -9.70
C LYS A 135 7.25 -7.20 -9.76
N HIS A 136 6.60 -7.62 -8.67
CA HIS A 136 5.14 -7.66 -8.57
C HIS A 136 4.52 -6.26 -8.68
N VAL A 137 5.01 -5.28 -7.92
CA VAL A 137 4.54 -3.90 -7.96
C VAL A 137 4.70 -3.33 -9.38
N ARG A 138 5.86 -3.53 -10.01
CA ARG A 138 6.08 -3.11 -11.40
C ARG A 138 5.01 -3.69 -12.33
N SER A 139 4.77 -5.00 -12.26
CA SER A 139 3.73 -5.66 -13.07
C SER A 139 2.32 -5.11 -12.80
N ARG A 140 1.97 -4.83 -11.53
CA ARG A 140 0.65 -4.34 -11.11
C ARG A 140 0.38 -2.91 -11.57
N PHE A 141 1.40 -2.06 -11.57
CA PHE A 141 1.26 -0.62 -11.85
C PHE A 141 1.76 -0.19 -13.24
N GLN A 142 2.37 -1.10 -14.02
CA GLN A 142 2.87 -0.81 -15.37
C GLN A 142 1.75 -0.45 -16.36
N CYS A 143 0.57 -1.04 -16.20
CA CYS A 143 -0.56 -0.81 -17.08
C CYS A 143 -1.69 -0.06 -16.36
N ILE A 144 -2.39 0.78 -17.12
CA ILE A 144 -3.65 1.41 -16.73
C ILE A 144 -4.71 1.10 -17.78
N LYS A 145 -5.97 1.22 -17.38
CA LYS A 145 -7.10 1.16 -18.31
C LYS A 145 -7.58 2.58 -18.54
N ASP A 146 -7.74 2.96 -19.81
CA ASP A 146 -8.52 4.16 -20.14
C ASP A 146 -9.97 3.96 -19.68
N ARG A 147 -10.71 5.04 -19.40
CA ARG A 147 -12.06 4.90 -18.83
C ARG A 147 -13.08 4.31 -19.81
N ASN A 148 -12.77 4.34 -21.11
CA ASN A 148 -13.54 3.71 -22.18
C ASN A 148 -12.87 2.42 -22.71
N ALA A 149 -11.89 1.86 -21.99
CA ALA A 149 -11.21 0.64 -22.39
C ALA A 149 -12.18 -0.53 -22.43
N ARG A 150 -12.14 -1.30 -23.53
CA ARG A 150 -12.88 -2.56 -23.67
C ARG A 150 -12.21 -3.66 -22.84
N LEU A 151 -12.91 -4.79 -22.68
CA LEU A 151 -12.36 -5.96 -21.99
C LEU A 151 -11.02 -6.38 -22.62
N GLY A 152 -9.97 -6.44 -21.79
CA GLY A 152 -8.61 -6.77 -22.22
C GLY A 152 -7.75 -5.59 -22.69
N GLU A 153 -8.34 -4.42 -22.94
CA GLU A 153 -7.57 -3.24 -23.35
C GLU A 153 -6.86 -2.60 -22.17
N SER A 154 -5.57 -2.30 -22.35
CA SER A 154 -4.77 -1.56 -21.38
C SER A 154 -3.64 -0.79 -22.08
N VAL A 155 -3.20 0.30 -21.46
CA VAL A 155 -2.12 1.14 -21.96
C VAL A 155 -0.99 1.21 -20.94
N ASN A 156 0.25 1.27 -21.44
CA ASN A 156 1.41 1.40 -20.58
C ASN A 156 1.42 2.78 -19.90
N LEU A 157 1.52 2.80 -18.57
CA LEU A 157 1.48 4.03 -17.78
C LEU A 157 2.61 4.98 -18.16
N ASN A 158 3.83 4.51 -18.42
CA ASN A 158 4.95 5.39 -18.81
C ASN A 158 4.74 6.03 -20.17
N LYS A 159 4.04 5.35 -21.10
CA LYS A 159 3.70 5.93 -22.41
C LYS A 159 2.64 7.04 -22.28
N ARG A 160 1.68 6.85 -21.38
CA ARG A 160 0.53 7.76 -21.20
C ARG A 160 0.78 8.89 -20.20
N TYR A 161 1.63 8.65 -19.20
CA TYR A 161 1.86 9.59 -18.11
C TYR A 161 2.54 10.86 -18.61
N THR A 162 1.99 12.00 -18.22
CA THR A 162 2.56 13.33 -18.43
C THR A 162 2.76 13.96 -17.06
N ARG A 163 3.93 14.57 -16.84
CA ARG A 163 4.30 15.12 -15.51
C ARG A 163 3.34 16.25 -15.11
N LEU A 164 2.82 16.16 -13.89
CA LEU A 164 1.95 17.17 -13.29
C LEU A 164 2.79 18.24 -12.59
N ARG A 165 2.28 19.48 -12.55
CA ARG A 165 2.87 20.56 -11.75
C ARG A 165 2.46 20.36 -10.29
N LEU A 166 3.47 20.33 -9.41
CA LEU A 166 3.34 20.18 -7.97
C LEU A 166 3.89 21.43 -7.30
N VAL A 167 3.16 21.98 -6.34
CA VAL A 167 3.57 23.16 -5.56
C VAL A 167 3.40 22.84 -4.07
N LYS A 168 4.37 23.25 -3.26
CA LYS A 168 4.25 23.14 -1.79
C LYS A 168 3.19 24.15 -1.35
N GLU A 169 2.24 23.73 -0.53
CA GLU A 169 1.09 24.58 -0.17
C GLU A 169 1.53 25.97 0.35
N HIS A 170 0.86 27.01 -0.16
CA HIS A 170 1.04 28.41 0.22
C HIS A 170 0.44 28.68 1.61
N GLN A 171 1.02 29.63 2.36
CA GLN A 171 0.54 29.95 3.71
C GLN A 171 -0.80 30.71 3.72
N SER A 172 -1.31 31.20 2.57
CA SER A 172 -2.56 31.97 2.50
C SER A 172 -3.51 31.56 1.37
N GLN A 173 -4.82 31.66 1.64
CA GLN A 173 -5.91 31.42 0.67
C GLN A 173 -5.88 32.39 -0.52
N GLN A 174 -5.39 33.63 -0.32
CA GLN A 174 -5.28 34.64 -1.37
C GLN A 174 -4.18 34.32 -2.39
N GLU A 175 -3.03 33.78 -1.95
CA GLU A 175 -1.98 33.31 -2.87
C GLU A 175 -2.48 32.13 -3.71
N ARG A 176 -3.24 31.22 -3.11
CA ARG A 176 -3.88 30.10 -3.81
C ARG A 176 -4.85 30.58 -4.89
N GLU A 177 -5.75 31.51 -4.56
CA GLU A 177 -6.70 32.09 -5.52
C GLU A 177 -5.96 32.83 -6.64
N HIS A 178 -4.91 33.58 -6.31
CA HIS A 178 -4.10 34.29 -7.29
C HIS A 178 -3.37 33.35 -8.25
N GLU A 179 -2.86 32.20 -7.79
CA GLU A 179 -2.26 31.19 -8.65
C GLU A 179 -3.29 30.48 -9.55
N LEU A 180 -4.46 30.12 -9.01
CA LEU A 180 -5.56 29.54 -9.80
C LEU A 180 -6.05 30.53 -10.87
N LEU A 181 -6.14 31.82 -10.51
CA LEU A 181 -6.45 32.89 -11.44
C LEU A 181 -5.33 33.13 -12.45
N ALA A 182 -4.05 33.00 -12.08
CA ALA A 182 -2.93 33.06 -13.02
C ALA A 182 -2.97 31.89 -14.01
N ILE A 183 -3.26 30.66 -13.55
CA ILE A 183 -3.45 29.51 -14.45
C ILE A 183 -4.59 29.77 -15.44
N GLY A 184 -5.66 30.44 -15.01
CA GLY A 184 -6.81 30.81 -15.86
C GLY A 184 -6.61 32.06 -16.73
N ARG A 185 -5.74 33.00 -16.34
CA ARG A 185 -5.52 34.28 -17.04
C ARG A 185 -4.32 34.27 -17.98
N THR A 186 -3.34 33.38 -17.78
CA THR A 186 -2.11 33.38 -18.59
C THR A 186 -2.23 32.54 -19.86
N SER A 187 -3.24 32.83 -20.68
CA SER A 187 -3.30 32.47 -22.10
C SER A 187 -2.25 33.23 -22.94
N ALA A 188 -1.57 34.23 -22.35
CA ALA A 188 -0.49 34.94 -22.99
C ALA A 188 0.52 35.46 -21.95
N ARG A 189 1.78 35.04 -22.05
CA ARG A 189 2.99 35.69 -21.49
C ARG A 189 3.42 35.41 -20.03
N THR A 190 3.60 34.15 -19.66
CA THR A 190 4.71 33.83 -18.73
C THR A 190 5.50 32.64 -19.25
N LEU A 191 6.62 32.97 -19.89
CA LEU A 191 7.84 32.19 -19.82
C LEU A 191 8.08 31.83 -18.34
N ASP A 192 8.25 30.54 -18.04
CA ASP A 192 8.72 29.97 -16.77
C ASP A 192 8.96 30.97 -15.63
N SER A 193 7.90 31.33 -14.90
CA SER A 193 8.09 31.92 -13.56
C SER A 193 8.58 30.79 -12.63
N PRO A 194 9.67 30.98 -11.87
CA PRO A 194 10.29 29.95 -11.06
C PRO A 194 9.50 29.76 -9.75
N VAL A 195 8.22 29.39 -9.84
CA VAL A 195 7.55 28.77 -8.71
C VAL A 195 8.22 27.42 -8.56
N SER A 196 8.98 27.24 -7.47
CA SER A 196 9.85 26.09 -7.21
C SER A 196 9.09 24.79 -7.47
N SER A 197 9.29 24.21 -8.65
CA SER A 197 8.64 22.96 -9.01
C SER A 197 9.15 21.90 -8.05
N LEU A 198 8.26 21.40 -7.19
CA LEU A 198 8.67 20.45 -6.16
C LEU A 198 9.17 19.16 -6.83
N ASN A 199 10.42 18.78 -6.55
CA ASN A 199 10.94 17.49 -7.02
C ASN A 199 10.32 16.38 -6.16
N MET A 200 9.78 15.36 -6.83
CA MET A 200 9.18 14.20 -6.18
C MET A 200 10.17 13.50 -5.24
N GLU A 201 11.45 13.46 -5.59
CA GLU A 201 12.48 12.83 -4.76
C GLU A 201 12.69 13.53 -3.41
N LEU A 202 12.36 14.82 -3.32
CA LEU A 202 12.60 15.65 -2.13
C LEU A 202 11.38 15.75 -1.20
N LEU A 203 10.29 15.01 -1.50
CA LEU A 203 9.02 15.16 -0.77
C LEU A 203 9.11 14.85 0.73
N PHE A 204 10.03 13.98 1.11
CA PHE A 204 10.19 13.55 2.50
C PHE A 204 11.46 14.08 3.16
N GLU A 205 12.24 14.88 2.45
CA GLU A 205 13.43 15.52 3.00
C GLU A 205 13.01 16.58 4.05
N PRO A 206 13.88 16.89 5.02
CA PRO A 206 13.63 17.95 5.98
C PRO A 206 13.40 19.30 5.27
N ASP A 207 12.65 20.18 5.93
CA ASP A 207 12.49 21.57 5.49
C ASP A 207 13.58 22.45 6.10
N ASP A 208 13.87 23.59 5.48
CA ASP A 208 14.87 24.56 5.98
C ASP A 208 14.58 25.02 7.43
N GLN A 209 13.33 24.87 7.89
CA GLN A 209 12.87 25.24 9.23
C GLN A 209 13.01 24.12 10.27
N HIS A 210 13.19 22.86 9.85
CA HIS A 210 13.17 21.68 10.74
C HIS A 210 14.23 20.67 10.33
N SER A 211 15.08 20.26 11.27
CA SER A 211 16.13 19.26 11.03
C SER A 211 15.61 17.83 10.84
N GLU A 212 14.36 17.54 11.22
CA GLU A 212 13.78 16.20 11.17
C GLU A 212 13.12 15.91 9.81
N PRO A 213 13.25 14.66 9.29
CA PRO A 213 12.60 14.27 8.05
C PRO A 213 11.08 14.29 8.15
N VAL A 214 10.42 14.60 7.04
CA VAL A 214 8.95 14.53 6.97
C VAL A 214 8.49 13.07 6.89
N HIS A 215 7.54 12.69 7.74
CA HIS A 215 6.96 11.34 7.78
C HIS A 215 5.56 11.25 7.16
N THR A 216 4.91 12.38 6.84
CA THR A 216 3.60 12.40 6.19
C THR A 216 3.56 13.48 5.11
N VAL A 217 3.21 13.08 3.89
CA VAL A 217 2.99 13.97 2.74
C VAL A 217 1.53 13.87 2.31
N VAL A 218 0.87 15.01 2.13
CA VAL A 218 -0.52 15.09 1.69
C VAL A 218 -0.56 15.71 0.30
N PHE A 219 -1.04 14.93 -0.67
CA PHE A 219 -1.32 15.37 -2.03
C PHE A 219 -2.78 15.79 -2.16
N GLN A 220 -3.01 17.07 -2.39
CA GLN A 220 -4.35 17.60 -2.58
C GLN A 220 -4.58 18.14 -3.99
N GLY A 221 -5.84 18.19 -4.39
CA GLY A 221 -6.26 18.84 -5.62
C GLY A 221 -7.67 18.45 -6.04
N ALA A 222 -8.19 19.13 -7.06
CA ALA A 222 -9.55 18.93 -7.56
C ALA A 222 -9.81 17.50 -8.08
N ALA A 223 -11.09 17.17 -8.28
CA ALA A 223 -11.47 15.92 -8.93
C ALA A 223 -10.90 15.86 -10.36
N GLY A 224 -10.38 14.69 -10.76
CA GLY A 224 -9.83 14.50 -12.11
C GLY A 224 -8.46 15.16 -12.36
N ILE A 225 -7.85 15.83 -11.37
CA ILE A 225 -6.56 16.51 -11.53
C ILE A 225 -5.35 15.57 -11.67
N GLY A 226 -5.54 14.27 -11.45
CA GLY A 226 -4.52 13.24 -11.66
C GLY A 226 -3.90 12.63 -10.39
N LYS A 227 -4.49 12.84 -9.20
CA LYS A 227 -3.98 12.32 -7.91
C LYS A 227 -3.70 10.80 -7.94
N THR A 228 -4.68 9.99 -8.31
CA THR A 228 -4.54 8.52 -8.42
C THR A 228 -3.51 8.10 -9.48
N ILE A 229 -3.44 8.80 -10.61
CA ILE A 229 -2.43 8.50 -11.65
C ILE A 229 -1.03 8.82 -11.14
N LEU A 230 -0.86 9.91 -10.41
CA LEU A 230 0.41 10.28 -9.77
C LEU A 230 0.82 9.24 -8.72
N ALA A 231 -0.13 8.81 -7.88
CA ALA A 231 0.06 7.76 -6.89
C ALA A 231 0.52 6.43 -7.51
N ARG A 232 -0.15 5.98 -8.56
CA ARG A 232 0.25 4.78 -9.34
C ARG A 232 1.62 4.97 -10.00
N LYS A 233 1.94 6.18 -10.47
CA LYS A 233 3.25 6.50 -11.06
C LYS A 233 4.38 6.41 -10.03
N ILE A 234 4.16 6.88 -8.80
CA ILE A 234 5.10 6.74 -7.68
C ILE A 234 5.40 5.25 -7.43
N MET A 235 4.35 4.42 -7.32
CA MET A 235 4.52 2.96 -7.14
C MET A 235 5.36 2.35 -8.26
N LEU A 236 5.08 2.70 -9.52
CA LEU A 236 5.79 2.19 -10.68
C LEU A 236 7.25 2.66 -10.71
N ASP A 237 7.51 3.95 -10.48
CA ASP A 237 8.86 4.51 -10.53
C ASP A 237 9.73 3.99 -9.40
N TRP A 238 9.19 3.84 -8.18
CA TRP A 238 9.90 3.20 -7.08
C TRP A 238 10.24 1.73 -7.39
N ALA A 239 9.26 0.97 -7.90
CA ALA A 239 9.48 -0.43 -8.28
C ALA A 239 10.40 -0.61 -9.50
N SER A 240 10.54 0.45 -10.30
CA SER A 240 11.50 0.59 -11.39
C SER A 240 12.82 1.22 -10.95
N GLU A 241 13.04 1.40 -9.64
CA GLU A 241 14.31 1.89 -9.11
C GLU A 241 14.67 3.29 -9.64
N LYS A 242 13.67 4.18 -9.71
CA LYS A 242 13.89 5.58 -10.12
C LYS A 242 13.82 6.57 -8.97
N ILE A 243 13.02 6.28 -7.95
CA ILE A 243 12.81 7.16 -6.80
C ILE A 243 12.87 6.36 -5.50
N TYR A 244 13.29 7.02 -4.42
CA TYR A 244 13.27 6.53 -3.03
C TYR A 244 13.96 5.19 -2.75
N GLN A 245 14.91 4.76 -3.58
CA GLN A 245 15.60 3.49 -3.41
C GLN A 245 16.32 3.38 -2.06
N ASP A 246 16.98 4.45 -1.63
CA ASP A 246 17.79 4.49 -0.42
C ASP A 246 16.96 4.69 0.85
N ARG A 247 15.68 5.04 0.68
CA ARG A 247 14.77 5.38 1.78
C ARG A 247 13.78 4.27 2.11
N PHE A 248 13.13 3.67 1.11
CA PHE A 248 12.06 2.71 1.33
C PHE A 248 12.35 1.34 0.71
N ASP A 249 12.22 0.30 1.54
CA ASP A 249 12.30 -1.10 1.13
C ASP A 249 10.96 -1.63 0.60
N TYR A 250 9.84 -1.04 1.07
CA TYR A 250 8.48 -1.44 0.70
C TYR A 250 7.56 -0.23 0.59
N LEU A 251 6.81 -0.14 -0.51
CA LEU A 251 5.68 0.76 -0.68
C LEU A 251 4.39 -0.05 -0.74
N PHE A 252 3.40 0.25 0.10
CA PHE A 252 2.10 -0.41 0.09
C PHE A 252 1.03 0.56 -0.41
N TYR A 253 0.38 0.20 -1.52
CA TYR A 253 -0.71 0.99 -2.10
C TYR A 253 -2.04 0.55 -1.51
N ILE A 254 -2.70 1.47 -0.82
CA ILE A 254 -4.00 1.29 -0.18
C ILE A 254 -4.99 2.18 -0.92
N HIS A 255 -5.91 1.57 -1.67
CA HIS A 255 -7.04 2.31 -2.22
C HIS A 255 -8.07 2.47 -1.11
N CYS A 256 -8.30 3.69 -0.63
CA CYS A 256 -9.14 3.95 0.55
C CYS A 256 -10.57 3.40 0.38
N ARG A 257 -11.17 3.57 -0.81
CA ARG A 257 -12.46 2.95 -1.16
C ARG A 257 -12.51 1.42 -1.04
N GLU A 258 -11.41 0.72 -1.30
CA GLU A 258 -11.37 -0.75 -1.19
C GLU A 258 -11.25 -1.21 0.28
N VAL A 259 -10.92 -0.30 1.18
CA VAL A 259 -10.94 -0.55 2.62
C VAL A 259 -12.36 -0.34 3.12
N SER A 260 -13.20 -1.36 2.96
CA SER A 260 -14.56 -1.34 3.52
C SER A 260 -14.50 -1.07 5.02
N LEU A 261 -15.25 -0.05 5.46
CA LEU A 261 -15.35 0.34 6.87
C LEU A 261 -15.98 -0.78 7.71
N GLY A 262 -16.82 -1.63 7.09
CA GLY A 262 -17.47 -2.77 7.74
C GLY A 262 -16.64 -4.06 7.74
N THR A 263 -15.63 -4.19 6.87
CA THR A 263 -14.80 -5.39 6.80
C THR A 263 -13.72 -5.35 7.89
N ARG A 264 -13.68 -6.39 8.72
CA ARG A 264 -12.69 -6.53 9.79
C ARG A 264 -11.42 -7.21 9.28
N ARG A 265 -10.27 -6.56 9.48
CA ARG A 265 -8.94 -7.11 9.13
C ARG A 265 -7.83 -6.43 9.93
N SER A 266 -6.67 -7.08 10.02
CA SER A 266 -5.47 -6.51 10.62
C SER A 266 -4.65 -5.68 9.62
N LEU A 267 -3.63 -4.92 10.09
CA LEU A 267 -2.67 -4.31 9.16
C LEU A 267 -1.90 -5.41 8.40
N GLY A 268 -1.58 -6.51 9.07
CA GLY A 268 -0.93 -7.67 8.45
C GLY A 268 -1.69 -8.13 7.21
N ASP A 269 -3.01 -8.30 7.32
CA ASP A 269 -3.87 -8.72 6.21
C ASP A 269 -3.87 -7.68 5.06
N LEU A 270 -3.87 -6.39 5.41
CA LEU A 270 -3.76 -5.31 4.43
C LEU A 270 -2.43 -5.39 3.67
N ILE A 271 -1.31 -5.59 4.37
CA ILE A 271 0.02 -5.78 3.77
C ILE A 271 0.03 -7.04 2.88
N ILE A 272 -0.55 -8.17 3.33
CA ILE A 272 -0.61 -9.41 2.55
C ILE A 272 -1.37 -9.18 1.25
N SER A 273 -2.49 -8.45 1.28
CA SER A 273 -3.29 -8.16 0.08
C SER A 273 -2.53 -7.38 -1.01
N CYS A 274 -1.44 -6.70 -0.63
CA CYS A 274 -0.54 -6.00 -1.55
C CYS A 274 0.63 -6.87 -2.05
N CYS A 275 0.84 -8.05 -1.47
CA CYS A 275 1.99 -8.92 -1.75
C CYS A 275 1.69 -9.94 -2.87
N PRO A 276 2.72 -10.41 -3.61
CA PRO A 276 2.54 -11.46 -4.62
C PRO A 276 2.27 -12.85 -4.04
N ASP A 277 2.67 -13.09 -2.81
CA ASP A 277 2.58 -14.40 -2.15
C ASP A 277 1.52 -14.34 -1.04
N PRO A 278 0.79 -15.44 -0.79
CA PRO A 278 -0.19 -15.49 0.31
C PRO A 278 0.49 -15.44 1.69
N ASN A 279 1.75 -15.88 1.78
CA ASN A 279 2.52 -15.95 3.04
C ASN A 279 3.81 -15.11 2.95
N PRO A 280 3.71 -13.77 2.88
CA PRO A 280 4.88 -12.90 2.87
C PRO A 280 5.56 -12.88 4.25
N PRO A 281 6.86 -12.55 4.33
CA PRO A 281 7.58 -12.48 5.61
C PRO A 281 7.23 -11.21 6.40
N ILE A 282 5.97 -11.04 6.81
CA ILE A 282 5.42 -9.80 7.38
C ILE A 282 6.24 -9.31 8.57
N TYR A 283 6.58 -10.19 9.52
CA TYR A 283 7.41 -9.84 10.67
C TYR A 283 8.75 -9.19 10.28
N LYS A 284 9.34 -9.58 9.14
CA LYS A 284 10.59 -8.98 8.63
C LYS A 284 10.37 -7.66 7.90
N ILE A 285 9.17 -7.47 7.35
CA ILE A 285 8.76 -6.22 6.69
C ILE A 285 8.54 -5.17 7.78
N VAL A 286 7.67 -5.46 8.75
CA VAL A 286 7.27 -4.51 9.80
C VAL A 286 8.33 -4.28 10.88
N SER A 287 9.41 -5.07 10.91
CA SER A 287 10.53 -4.86 11.86
C SER A 287 11.37 -3.62 11.57
N LYS A 288 11.25 -3.00 10.40
CA LYS A 288 11.86 -1.70 10.08
C LYS A 288 10.80 -0.74 9.53
N PRO A 289 9.90 -0.24 10.39
CA PRO A 289 8.78 0.60 9.97
C PRO A 289 9.24 1.87 9.25
N SER A 290 10.34 2.48 9.66
CA SER A 290 10.98 3.63 8.98
C SER A 290 11.36 3.41 7.51
N ARG A 291 11.42 2.15 7.04
CA ARG A 291 11.70 1.79 5.65
C ARG A 291 10.42 1.44 4.85
N ILE A 292 9.25 1.75 5.40
CA ILE A 292 7.94 1.49 4.78
C ILE A 292 7.27 2.82 4.44
N LEU A 293 6.67 2.88 3.24
CA LEU A 293 5.76 3.95 2.85
C LEU A 293 4.38 3.37 2.55
N PHE A 294 3.36 3.83 3.26
CA PHE A 294 1.97 3.58 2.89
C PHE A 294 1.47 4.70 2.00
N LEU A 295 1.07 4.35 0.78
CA LEU A 295 0.41 5.26 -0.14
C LEU A 295 -1.10 5.04 -0.01
N MET A 296 -1.80 6.02 0.56
CA MET A 296 -3.24 6.00 0.79
C MET A 296 -3.93 6.86 -0.27
N ASP A 297 -4.62 6.22 -1.21
CA ASP A 297 -5.25 6.89 -2.34
C ASP A 297 -6.76 7.09 -2.10
N GLY A 298 -7.19 8.35 -2.03
CA GLY A 298 -8.60 8.76 -1.92
C GLY A 298 -9.11 8.87 -0.49
N PHE A 299 -8.43 9.62 0.39
CA PHE A 299 -8.93 9.87 1.75
C PHE A 299 -10.35 10.47 1.77
N ASP A 300 -10.67 11.33 0.80
CA ASP A 300 -12.01 11.92 0.62
C ASP A 300 -13.13 10.89 0.38
N GLU A 301 -12.78 9.64 0.09
CA GLU A 301 -13.71 8.53 -0.15
C GLU A 301 -14.04 7.76 1.14
N LEU A 302 -13.41 8.10 2.27
CA LEU A 302 -13.67 7.51 3.58
C LEU A 302 -14.81 8.27 4.27
N GLN A 303 -16.04 7.86 4.00
CA GLN A 303 -17.26 8.50 4.54
C GLN A 303 -17.34 8.33 6.08
N GLY A 304 -17.33 9.43 6.84
CA GLY A 304 -17.70 9.46 8.28
C GLY A 304 -16.78 8.72 9.26
N ALA A 305 -15.79 7.96 8.78
CA ALA A 305 -14.93 7.08 9.57
C ALA A 305 -14.10 7.76 10.68
N PHE A 306 -13.96 9.09 10.63
CA PHE A 306 -13.02 9.83 11.49
C PHE A 306 -13.68 10.84 12.42
N ASP A 307 -15.01 10.98 12.37
CA ASP A 307 -15.73 12.02 13.11
C ASP A 307 -16.08 11.61 14.56
N GLU A 308 -16.10 10.30 14.91
CA GLU A 308 -16.70 9.85 16.20
C GLU A 308 -15.80 9.05 17.15
N HIS A 309 -14.60 8.57 16.76
CA HIS A 309 -13.88 7.57 17.58
C HIS A 309 -12.43 7.95 17.89
N THR A 310 -12.23 8.68 19.00
CA THR A 310 -10.89 9.05 19.51
C THR A 310 -10.31 8.01 20.47
N GLU A 311 -11.14 7.12 21.03
CA GLU A 311 -10.75 6.28 22.19
C GLU A 311 -10.30 4.85 21.84
N THR A 312 -10.61 4.32 20.65
CA THR A 312 -10.37 2.90 20.29
C THR A 312 -9.33 2.71 19.18
N LEU A 313 -8.23 3.45 19.23
CA LEU A 313 -7.13 3.28 18.25
C LEU A 313 -6.34 1.99 18.51
N CYS A 314 -5.84 1.40 17.42
CA CYS A 314 -5.07 0.18 17.43
C CYS A 314 -3.56 0.46 17.35
N THR A 315 -2.77 -0.23 18.16
CA THR A 315 -1.30 -0.16 18.14
C THR A 315 -0.65 -1.45 17.63
N ASN A 316 -1.39 -2.56 17.65
CA ASN A 316 -0.90 -3.87 17.24
C ASN A 316 -1.30 -4.18 15.80
N TRP A 317 -0.31 -4.29 14.91
CA TRP A 317 -0.51 -4.60 13.48
C TRP A 317 -1.19 -5.95 13.21
N GLN A 318 -1.21 -6.86 14.18
CA GLN A 318 -1.85 -8.19 14.09
C GLN A 318 -3.32 -8.18 14.52
N LYS A 319 -3.73 -7.17 15.30
CA LYS A 319 -5.08 -7.11 15.83
C LYS A 319 -6.06 -6.82 14.70
N VAL A 320 -7.07 -7.67 14.58
CA VAL A 320 -8.15 -7.51 13.60
C VAL A 320 -9.07 -6.40 14.08
N GLU A 321 -9.25 -5.38 13.24
CA GLU A 321 -10.06 -4.20 13.54
C GLU A 321 -10.93 -3.82 12.35
N ARG A 322 -11.88 -2.91 12.58
CA ARG A 322 -12.64 -2.29 11.48
C ARG A 322 -11.73 -1.41 10.62
N GLY A 323 -12.08 -1.24 9.34
CA GLY A 323 -11.27 -0.48 8.37
C GLY A 323 -11.03 0.97 8.77
N ASP A 324 -12.04 1.64 9.32
CA ASP A 324 -11.94 3.01 9.87
C ASP A 324 -10.90 3.12 10.98
N ILE A 325 -10.98 2.26 12.00
CA ILE A 325 -10.04 2.22 13.13
C ILE A 325 -8.63 1.96 12.64
N LEU A 326 -8.46 1.00 11.72
CA LEU A 326 -7.16 0.62 11.17
C LEU A 326 -6.49 1.80 10.44
N LEU A 327 -7.21 2.45 9.52
CA LEU A 327 -6.70 3.59 8.77
C LEU A 327 -6.47 4.81 9.67
N SER A 328 -7.36 5.07 10.63
CA SER A 328 -7.21 6.14 11.62
C SER A 328 -5.96 5.95 12.47
N SER A 329 -5.70 4.71 12.88
CA SER A 329 -4.53 4.37 13.68
C SER A 329 -3.22 4.55 12.90
N LEU A 330 -3.21 4.24 11.59
CA LEU A 330 -2.07 4.54 10.71
C LEU A 330 -1.88 6.04 10.52
N ILE A 331 -2.95 6.78 10.15
CA ILE A 331 -2.92 8.22 9.89
C ILE A 331 -2.42 9.00 11.11
N ARG A 332 -2.94 8.65 12.31
CA ARG A 332 -2.56 9.24 13.60
C ARG A 332 -1.25 8.67 14.17
N LYS A 333 -0.49 7.89 13.39
CA LYS A 333 0.79 7.26 13.77
C LYS A 333 0.74 6.41 15.04
N ARG A 334 -0.44 5.92 15.46
CA ARG A 334 -0.56 4.95 16.56
C ARG A 334 -0.10 3.56 16.13
N LEU A 335 -0.24 3.26 14.85
CA LEU A 335 0.16 2.01 14.25
C LEU A 335 1.34 2.27 13.30
N LEU A 336 2.47 1.59 13.55
CA LEU A 336 3.76 1.79 12.85
C LEU A 336 4.19 3.28 12.79
N PRO A 337 4.46 3.93 13.94
CA PRO A 337 4.73 5.38 14.02
C PRO A 337 5.84 5.88 13.09
N GLU A 338 6.91 5.09 12.92
CA GLU A 338 8.04 5.49 12.07
C GLU A 338 7.75 5.37 10.56
N ALA A 339 6.71 4.63 10.15
CA ALA A 339 6.40 4.44 8.74
C ALA A 339 5.97 5.76 8.10
N SER A 340 6.37 5.97 6.84
CA SER A 340 5.97 7.17 6.10
C SER A 340 4.57 6.99 5.49
N LEU A 341 3.85 8.10 5.34
CA LEU A 341 2.53 8.16 4.70
C LEU A 341 2.57 9.12 3.51
N LEU A 342 1.96 8.72 2.39
CA LEU A 342 1.60 9.61 1.30
C LEU A 342 0.09 9.48 1.08
N ILE A 343 -0.65 10.55 1.38
CA ILE A 343 -2.12 10.53 1.38
C ILE A 343 -2.61 11.41 0.24
N THR A 344 -3.49 10.90 -0.62
CA THR A 344 -4.19 11.73 -1.61
C THR A 344 -5.59 12.11 -1.11
N THR A 345 -5.98 13.38 -1.30
CA THR A 345 -7.29 13.86 -0.85
C THR A 345 -7.82 15.00 -1.74
N ARG A 346 -9.11 15.32 -1.61
CA ARG A 346 -9.68 16.59 -2.13
C ARG A 346 -9.59 17.67 -1.06
N PRO A 347 -9.51 18.96 -1.44
CA PRO A 347 -9.50 20.07 -0.49
C PRO A 347 -10.66 20.04 0.51
N VAL A 348 -11.84 19.59 0.09
CA VAL A 348 -13.04 19.49 0.96
C VAL A 348 -12.87 18.52 2.14
N ALA A 349 -11.98 17.54 2.05
CA ALA A 349 -11.68 16.59 3.12
C ALA A 349 -10.35 16.90 3.82
N LEU A 350 -9.67 18.00 3.43
CA LEU A 350 -8.36 18.35 3.98
C LEU A 350 -8.44 18.80 5.43
N GLU A 351 -9.44 19.62 5.78
CA GLU A 351 -9.63 20.13 7.14
C GLU A 351 -9.73 18.96 8.14
N LYS A 352 -10.61 18.00 7.85
CA LYS A 352 -10.74 16.76 8.64
C LYS A 352 -9.41 16.00 8.75
N LEU A 353 -8.70 15.85 7.63
CA LEU A 353 -7.42 15.14 7.61
C LEU A 353 -6.35 15.87 8.44
N GLN A 354 -6.29 17.19 8.39
CA GLN A 354 -5.27 17.99 9.07
C GLN A 354 -5.34 17.82 10.59
N HIS A 355 -6.54 17.70 11.15
CA HIS A 355 -6.73 17.42 12.59
C HIS A 355 -6.24 16.03 13.03
N LEU A 356 -6.04 15.10 12.09
CA LEU A 356 -5.57 13.74 12.39
C LEU A 356 -4.05 13.60 12.27
N LEU A 357 -3.37 14.56 11.65
CA LEU A 357 -1.97 14.45 11.24
C LEU A 357 -1.06 15.24 12.16
N ASP A 358 0.08 14.64 12.48
CA ASP A 358 1.20 15.34 13.11
C ASP A 358 2.17 15.84 12.03
N ARG A 359 2.35 17.17 11.97
CA ARG A 359 3.28 17.89 11.07
C ARG A 359 3.32 17.39 9.61
N PRO A 360 2.20 17.39 8.88
CA PRO A 360 2.18 16.98 7.47
C PRO A 360 2.85 18.01 6.56
N ARG A 361 3.50 17.53 5.49
CA ARG A 361 3.86 18.36 4.33
C ARG A 361 2.74 18.33 3.31
N HIS A 362 2.21 19.49 2.97
CA HIS A 362 1.15 19.61 1.98
C HIS A 362 1.68 19.97 0.60
N VAL A 363 1.14 19.32 -0.42
CA VAL A 363 1.48 19.53 -1.83
C VAL A 363 0.20 19.61 -2.65
N GLU A 364 0.02 20.72 -3.35
CA GLU A 364 -1.09 20.93 -4.27
C GLU A 364 -0.70 20.49 -5.68
N ILE A 365 -1.60 19.71 -6.29
CA ILE A 365 -1.47 19.25 -7.68
C ILE A 365 -2.26 20.21 -8.56
N LEU A 366 -1.55 20.97 -9.39
CA LEU A 366 -2.15 22.00 -10.25
C LEU A 366 -2.54 21.50 -11.65
N GLY A 367 -2.23 20.25 -11.98
CA GLY A 367 -2.53 19.66 -13.29
C GLY A 367 -1.43 19.90 -14.33
N PHE A 368 -1.82 20.10 -15.59
CA PHE A 368 -0.91 20.32 -16.71
C PHE A 368 -0.62 21.81 -16.96
N SER A 369 0.68 22.14 -17.06
CA SER A 369 1.11 23.36 -17.73
C SER A 369 0.83 23.28 -19.23
N GLU A 370 0.84 24.42 -19.91
CA GLU A 370 0.58 24.48 -21.36
C GLU A 370 1.49 23.54 -22.17
N ALA A 371 2.79 23.55 -21.90
CA ALA A 371 3.74 22.63 -22.53
C ALA A 371 3.39 21.16 -22.27
N LYS A 372 2.89 20.83 -21.07
CA LYS A 372 2.45 19.49 -20.71
C LYS A 372 1.11 19.11 -21.34
N ARG A 373 0.22 20.06 -21.62
CA ARG A 373 -0.98 19.80 -22.44
C ARG A 373 -0.58 19.34 -23.83
N LYS A 374 0.37 20.03 -24.48
CA LYS A 374 0.90 19.61 -25.78
C LYS A 374 1.52 18.21 -25.71
N GLU A 375 2.42 17.97 -24.74
CA GLU A 375 3.03 16.65 -24.54
C GLU A 375 1.97 15.53 -24.39
N TYR A 376 0.89 15.81 -23.65
CA TYR A 376 -0.19 14.85 -23.46
C TYR A 376 -0.89 14.50 -24.79
N PHE A 377 -1.20 15.48 -25.64
CA PHE A 377 -1.83 15.22 -26.94
C PHE A 377 -0.93 14.32 -27.81
N PHE A 378 0.35 14.62 -27.92
CA PHE A 378 1.30 13.81 -28.70
C PHE A 378 1.54 12.42 -28.12
N LYS A 379 1.37 12.22 -26.80
CA LYS A 379 1.35 10.90 -26.18
C LYS A 379 0.03 10.15 -26.37
N TYR A 380 -1.06 10.89 -26.57
CA TYR A 380 -2.40 10.33 -26.68
C TYR A 380 -2.68 9.76 -28.06
N PHE A 381 -2.38 10.53 -29.08
CA PHE A 381 -2.55 10.16 -30.48
C PHE A 381 -1.32 9.40 -30.97
N SER A 382 -1.54 8.29 -31.67
CA SER A 382 -0.44 7.51 -32.25
C SER A 382 0.13 8.16 -33.52
N ASP A 383 -0.70 8.95 -34.20
CA ASP A 383 -0.35 9.66 -35.43
C ASP A 383 -0.05 11.13 -35.13
N GLU A 384 1.10 11.62 -35.60
CA GLU A 384 1.59 12.96 -35.32
C GLU A 384 0.77 14.06 -36.01
N GLN A 385 0.23 13.78 -37.21
CA GLN A 385 -0.66 14.72 -37.90
C GLN A 385 -1.99 14.84 -37.16
N GLN A 386 -2.53 13.71 -36.69
CA GLN A 386 -3.73 13.72 -35.86
C GLN A 386 -3.51 14.48 -34.54
N ALA A 387 -2.37 14.26 -33.88
CA ALA A 387 -2.01 14.98 -32.66
C ALA A 387 -1.92 16.50 -32.89
N THR A 388 -1.28 16.90 -33.98
CA THR A 388 -1.07 18.31 -34.35
C THR A 388 -2.39 18.99 -34.64
N GLU A 389 -3.25 18.36 -35.45
CA GLU A 389 -4.56 18.92 -35.79
C GLU A 389 -5.49 18.99 -34.57
N ALA A 390 -5.53 17.92 -33.76
CA ALA A 390 -6.32 17.90 -32.53
C ALA A 390 -5.88 19.00 -31.55
N PHE A 391 -4.57 19.21 -31.41
CA PHE A 391 -4.03 20.26 -30.53
C PHE A 391 -4.38 21.67 -31.06
N ARG A 392 -4.22 21.91 -32.37
CA ARG A 392 -4.57 23.18 -33.02
C ARG A 392 -6.02 23.58 -32.77
N LEU A 393 -6.95 22.64 -32.98
CA LEU A 393 -8.38 22.88 -32.81
C LEU A 393 -8.79 23.21 -31.37
N ILE A 394 -8.09 22.63 -30.39
CA ILE A 394 -8.35 22.95 -28.99
C ILE A 394 -7.73 24.28 -28.62
N GLN A 395 -6.55 24.60 -29.14
CA GLN A 395 -5.93 25.92 -28.94
C GLN A 395 -6.79 27.07 -29.49
N GLU A 396 -7.54 26.85 -30.57
CA GLU A 396 -8.52 27.81 -31.11
C GLU A 396 -9.73 28.04 -30.17
N ASN A 397 -10.04 27.10 -29.26
CA ASN A 397 -11.04 27.27 -28.22
C ASN A 397 -10.37 27.54 -26.86
N GLU A 398 -10.21 28.82 -26.52
CA GLU A 398 -9.54 29.25 -25.29
C GLU A 398 -10.14 28.62 -24.02
N ILE A 399 -11.47 28.46 -23.95
CA ILE A 399 -12.14 27.88 -22.77
C ILE A 399 -11.76 26.42 -22.61
N LEU A 400 -11.89 25.61 -23.67
CA LEU A 400 -11.53 24.18 -23.64
C LEU A 400 -10.03 23.99 -23.43
N PHE A 401 -9.20 24.80 -24.10
CA PHE A 401 -7.75 24.78 -23.93
C PHE A 401 -7.34 25.06 -22.49
N THR A 402 -7.97 26.06 -21.88
CA THR A 402 -7.76 26.40 -20.47
C THR A 402 -8.17 25.21 -19.61
N MET A 403 -9.38 24.68 -19.75
CA MET A 403 -9.88 23.53 -18.96
C MET A 403 -9.01 22.27 -19.09
N CYS A 404 -8.28 22.08 -20.20
CA CYS A 404 -7.33 20.97 -20.38
C CYS A 404 -6.12 21.01 -19.43
N PHE A 405 -5.99 22.04 -18.57
CA PHE A 405 -5.12 21.95 -17.39
C PHE A 405 -5.52 20.77 -16.48
N ILE A 406 -6.81 20.40 -16.45
CA ILE A 406 -7.30 19.21 -15.75
C ILE A 406 -7.07 17.98 -16.65
N PRO A 407 -6.22 17.02 -16.26
CA PRO A 407 -5.91 15.85 -17.09
C PRO A 407 -7.14 15.03 -17.50
N LEU A 408 -8.16 14.94 -16.64
CA LEU A 408 -9.41 14.27 -16.99
C LEU A 408 -10.13 14.97 -18.15
N VAL A 409 -10.23 16.29 -18.14
CA VAL A 409 -10.84 17.04 -19.24
C VAL A 409 -10.01 16.86 -20.51
N CYS A 410 -8.68 16.97 -20.40
CA CYS A 410 -7.76 16.74 -21.50
C CYS A 410 -7.95 15.34 -22.14
N TRP A 411 -8.16 14.31 -21.32
CA TRP A 411 -8.46 12.96 -21.78
C TRP A 411 -9.83 12.85 -22.49
N ILE A 412 -10.89 13.46 -21.94
CA ILE A 412 -12.23 13.48 -22.56
C ILE A 412 -12.15 14.15 -23.93
N VAL A 413 -11.48 15.30 -24.01
CA VAL A 413 -11.29 16.07 -25.25
C VAL A 413 -10.55 15.24 -26.30
N CYS A 414 -9.40 14.64 -25.94
CA CYS A 414 -8.63 13.81 -26.87
C CYS A 414 -9.45 12.59 -27.34
N THR A 415 -10.23 11.98 -26.46
CA THR A 415 -11.12 10.86 -26.80
C THR A 415 -12.18 11.28 -27.81
N GLY A 416 -12.86 12.40 -27.56
CA GLY A 416 -13.90 12.92 -28.43
C GLY A 416 -13.37 13.31 -29.81
N LEU A 417 -12.24 14.02 -29.86
CA LEU A 417 -11.60 14.38 -31.13
C LEU A 417 -11.16 13.15 -31.92
N LYS A 418 -10.48 12.19 -31.27
CA LYS A 418 -10.01 10.97 -31.94
C LYS A 418 -11.14 10.23 -32.64
N GLN A 419 -12.26 10.03 -31.94
CA GLN A 419 -13.43 9.36 -32.52
C GLN A 419 -14.08 10.14 -33.67
N GLN A 420 -14.02 11.47 -33.66
CA GLN A 420 -14.47 12.25 -34.82
C GLN A 420 -13.56 12.07 -36.03
N MET A 421 -12.24 12.08 -35.82
CA MET A 421 -11.26 11.81 -36.86
C MET A 421 -11.48 10.41 -37.44
N ASP A 422 -11.63 9.41 -36.58
CA ASP A 422 -11.84 8.02 -36.97
C ASP A 422 -13.19 7.82 -37.71
N SER A 423 -14.19 8.67 -37.47
CA SER A 423 -15.50 8.63 -38.14
C SER A 423 -15.61 9.55 -39.36
N GLY A 424 -14.54 10.23 -39.76
CA GLY A 424 -14.50 11.15 -40.90
C GLY A 424 -15.40 12.39 -40.77
N LYS A 425 -15.82 12.73 -39.53
CA LYS A 425 -16.69 13.89 -39.27
C LYS A 425 -15.87 15.16 -39.04
N SER A 426 -16.47 16.33 -39.31
CA SER A 426 -15.82 17.62 -39.07
C SER A 426 -15.53 17.84 -37.58
N LEU A 427 -14.24 18.08 -37.28
CA LEU A 427 -13.73 18.28 -35.92
C LEU A 427 -14.23 19.59 -35.27
N ALA A 428 -14.58 20.57 -36.12
CA ALA A 428 -14.99 21.91 -35.72
C ALA A 428 -16.32 21.96 -34.94
N GLN A 429 -17.10 20.87 -34.88
CA GLN A 429 -18.35 20.85 -34.11
C GLN A 429 -18.13 20.45 -32.64
N THR A 430 -17.14 19.61 -32.33
CA THR A 430 -16.91 19.11 -30.95
C THR A 430 -16.03 20.04 -30.13
N SER A 431 -15.12 20.76 -30.76
CA SER A 431 -14.24 21.73 -30.09
C SER A 431 -14.92 23.06 -29.78
N LYS A 432 -16.25 23.22 -29.94
CA LYS A 432 -16.93 24.52 -29.75
C LYS A 432 -17.35 24.82 -28.30
N THR A 433 -17.81 23.82 -27.55
CA THR A 433 -18.27 24.02 -26.17
C THR A 433 -17.95 22.83 -25.30
N THR A 434 -17.79 23.06 -23.99
CA THR A 434 -17.65 22.00 -22.99
C THR A 434 -18.80 21.00 -23.06
N THR A 435 -20.03 21.49 -23.20
CA THR A 435 -21.22 20.64 -23.37
C THR A 435 -21.10 19.76 -24.61
N ALA A 436 -20.64 20.29 -25.75
CA ALA A 436 -20.45 19.50 -26.96
C ALA A 436 -19.43 18.37 -26.75
N VAL A 437 -18.32 18.64 -26.05
CA VAL A 437 -17.33 17.63 -25.69
C VAL A 437 -17.93 16.51 -24.83
N TYR A 438 -18.68 16.86 -23.77
CA TYR A 438 -19.31 15.86 -22.89
C TYR A 438 -20.43 15.09 -23.60
N VAL A 439 -21.27 15.76 -24.39
CA VAL A 439 -22.33 15.12 -25.18
C VAL A 439 -21.73 14.19 -26.21
N PHE A 440 -20.65 14.58 -26.88
CA PHE A 440 -19.97 13.73 -27.84
C PHE A 440 -19.32 12.52 -27.14
N PHE A 441 -18.62 12.73 -26.03
CA PHE A 441 -18.05 11.67 -25.22
C PHE A 441 -19.12 10.68 -24.74
N LEU A 442 -20.23 11.15 -24.17
CA LEU A 442 -21.37 10.32 -23.78
C LEU A 442 -21.93 9.58 -24.99
N SER A 443 -22.19 10.28 -26.09
CA SER A 443 -22.69 9.67 -27.32
C SER A 443 -21.77 8.55 -27.81
N SER A 444 -20.45 8.70 -27.64
CA SER A 444 -19.46 7.68 -28.01
C SER A 444 -19.50 6.43 -27.15
N LEU A 445 -19.76 6.58 -25.84
CA LEU A 445 -19.92 5.44 -24.93
C LEU A 445 -21.23 4.69 -25.21
N LEU A 446 -22.20 5.36 -25.82
CA LEU A 446 -23.55 4.88 -26.04
C LEU A 446 -23.80 4.36 -27.47
N GLN A 447 -22.79 4.33 -28.34
CA GLN A 447 -22.96 3.83 -29.72
C GLN A 447 -23.25 2.32 -29.70
N SER A 448 -24.52 1.95 -29.88
CA SER A 448 -25.00 0.56 -29.99
C SER A 448 -25.37 0.21 -31.43
N HIS A 449 -25.06 -1.00 -31.90
CA HIS A 449 -25.27 -1.45 -33.28
C HIS A 449 -26.68 -2.03 -33.60
N GLY A 450 -27.73 -1.75 -32.81
CA GLY A 450 -29.09 -2.27 -33.10
C GLY A 450 -30.25 -1.52 -32.43
N GLU A 451 -31.47 -1.59 -33.01
CA GLU A 451 -32.64 -0.80 -32.56
C GLU A 451 -33.19 -1.19 -31.18
N ASN A 452 -33.24 -2.49 -30.84
CA ASN A 452 -33.63 -2.95 -29.49
C ASN A 452 -32.62 -2.51 -28.41
N GLN A 453 -31.34 -2.34 -28.77
CA GLN A 453 -30.31 -1.86 -27.84
C GLN A 453 -30.48 -0.36 -27.57
N LYS A 454 -30.95 0.45 -28.53
CA LYS A 454 -31.18 1.89 -28.34
C LYS A 454 -32.21 2.20 -27.26
N ARG A 455 -33.31 1.42 -27.17
CA ARG A 455 -34.33 1.60 -26.11
C ARG A 455 -33.78 1.26 -24.72
N GLN A 456 -33.03 0.15 -24.60
CA GLN A 456 -32.39 -0.24 -23.35
C GLN A 456 -31.33 0.79 -22.91
N VAL A 457 -30.54 1.31 -23.84
CA VAL A 457 -29.54 2.35 -23.59
C VAL A 457 -30.20 3.63 -23.06
N SER A 458 -31.32 4.06 -23.65
CA SER A 458 -32.06 5.25 -23.18
C SER A 458 -32.59 5.09 -21.74
N ALA A 459 -33.16 3.92 -21.41
CA ALA A 459 -33.61 3.63 -20.06
C ALA A 459 -32.45 3.61 -19.05
N ASN A 460 -31.32 2.99 -19.41
CA ASN A 460 -30.13 2.93 -18.57
C ASN A 460 -29.52 4.32 -18.32
N ILE A 461 -29.48 5.20 -19.33
CA ILE A 461 -29.01 6.59 -19.17
C ILE A 461 -29.90 7.33 -18.17
N ARG A 462 -31.22 7.20 -18.27
CA ARG A 462 -32.14 7.86 -17.34
C ARG A 462 -31.88 7.39 -15.90
N GLY A 463 -31.72 6.08 -15.69
CA GLY A 463 -31.33 5.53 -14.39
C GLY A 463 -30.00 6.08 -13.88
N LEU A 464 -28.98 6.12 -14.74
CA LEU A 464 -27.66 6.68 -14.40
C LEU A 464 -27.74 8.18 -14.04
N CYS A 465 -28.54 8.96 -14.77
CA CYS A 465 -28.77 10.37 -14.47
C CYS A 465 -29.46 10.56 -13.12
N SER A 466 -30.49 9.76 -12.82
CA SER A 466 -31.17 9.80 -11.51
C SER A 466 -30.23 9.43 -10.37
N LEU A 467 -29.43 8.37 -10.55
CA LEU A 467 -28.44 7.94 -9.56
C LEU A 467 -27.36 8.99 -9.32
N ALA A 468 -26.85 9.61 -10.40
CA ALA A 468 -25.88 10.69 -10.30
C ALA A 468 -26.44 11.92 -9.59
N ALA A 469 -27.68 12.29 -9.89
CA ALA A 469 -28.41 13.36 -9.20
C ALA A 469 -28.54 13.05 -7.71
N ASP A 470 -29.08 11.88 -7.36
CA ASP A 470 -29.27 11.45 -5.97
C ASP A 470 -27.95 11.44 -5.19
N GLY A 471 -26.87 10.94 -5.80
CA GLY A 471 -25.54 10.96 -5.19
C GLY A 471 -25.02 12.38 -4.90
N ILE A 472 -25.33 13.37 -5.75
CA ILE A 472 -24.98 14.77 -5.45
C ILE A 472 -25.85 15.33 -4.34
N TRP A 473 -27.17 15.10 -4.39
CA TRP A 473 -28.12 15.59 -3.38
C TRP A 473 -27.83 15.03 -1.98
N ASN A 474 -27.46 13.74 -1.90
CA ASN A 474 -27.18 13.04 -0.65
C ASN A 474 -25.68 13.01 -0.29
N GLN A 475 -24.83 13.71 -1.05
CA GLN A 475 -23.37 13.67 -0.92
C GLN A 475 -22.77 12.25 -0.96
N LYS A 476 -23.48 11.31 -1.58
CA LYS A 476 -23.09 9.92 -1.79
C LYS A 476 -22.31 9.80 -3.09
N ILE A 477 -20.98 9.78 -2.95
CA ILE A 477 -20.04 9.65 -4.08
C ILE A 477 -19.72 8.21 -4.45
N LEU A 478 -20.14 7.25 -3.62
CA LEU A 478 -19.90 5.81 -3.81
C LEU A 478 -21.23 5.07 -3.79
N PHE A 479 -21.45 4.26 -4.83
CA PHE A 479 -22.62 3.40 -4.96
C PHE A 479 -22.20 1.95 -4.76
N GLU A 480 -22.93 1.26 -3.90
CA GLU A 480 -22.87 -0.17 -3.67
C GLU A 480 -23.79 -0.91 -4.64
N GLU A 481 -23.67 -2.23 -4.73
CA GLU A 481 -24.49 -3.05 -5.63
C GLU A 481 -26.00 -2.90 -5.35
N CYS A 482 -26.37 -2.62 -4.09
CA CYS A 482 -27.75 -2.35 -3.70
C CYS A 482 -28.29 -1.02 -4.25
N ASP A 483 -27.43 -0.03 -4.49
CA ASP A 483 -27.82 1.27 -5.06
C ASP A 483 -28.05 1.22 -6.58
N LEU A 484 -27.61 0.13 -7.22
CA LEU A 484 -27.72 -0.08 -8.66
C LEU A 484 -28.98 -0.87 -9.05
N ARG A 485 -29.82 -1.23 -8.07
CA ARG A 485 -31.12 -1.90 -8.24
C ARG A 485 -32.24 -0.87 -8.27
#